data_AF-A0A085F2V2-F1
#
_entry.id   AF-A0A085F2V2-F1
#
_cell.length_a   1.000
_cell.length_b   1.000
_cell.length_c   1.000
_cell.angle_alpha   90.00
_cell.angle_beta   90.00
_cell.angle_gamma   90.00
#
_symmetry.space_group_name_H-M   'P 1'
#
loop_
_entity.id
_entity.type
_entity.pdbx_description
1 polymer ?
#
loop_
_entity_poly.entity_id
_entity_poly.type
_entity_poly.pdbx_seq_one_letter_code
_entity_poly.pdbx_strand_id
1 'polypeptide(L)'
;MKHFIATYDIETAPGDPHQRFLEAALAQGWFDSITVAGQTEKLPSSTLVGEFKNLDHAQAAFSEAVEEASRLMSPAQVTVASRYIVQRVPMGRLNIFRRKWVEANIGRLQAMLKMKESKRSG
;
A
#
# COMPACT_ATOMS: atom_id res chain seq x y z
N MET A 1 -10.59 -8.12 -14.70
CA MET A 1 -10.25 -7.72 -13.32
C MET A 1 -9.40 -6.45 -13.35
N LYS A 2 -9.25 -5.77 -12.23
CA LYS A 2 -8.40 -4.60 -12.05
C LYS A 2 -7.32 -4.93 -11.02
N HIS A 3 -6.11 -4.43 -11.21
CA HIS A 3 -5.02 -4.63 -10.26
C HIS A 3 -5.12 -3.60 -9.14
N PHE A 4 -4.88 -4.02 -7.91
CA PHE A 4 -4.83 -3.17 -6.73
C PHE A 4 -3.52 -3.37 -5.98
N ILE A 5 -3.10 -2.32 -5.30
CA ILE A 5 -2.00 -2.35 -4.33
C ILE A 5 -2.60 -1.95 -2.99
N ALA A 6 -2.33 -2.74 -1.95
CA ALA A 6 -2.63 -2.40 -0.58
C ALA A 6 -1.31 -2.14 0.16
N THR A 7 -1.21 -1.01 0.86
CA THR A 7 -0.18 -0.79 1.87
C THR A 7 -0.84 -0.64 3.22
N TYR A 8 -0.27 -1.25 4.24
CA TYR A 8 -0.87 -1.31 5.56
C TYR A 8 0.19 -1.31 6.66
N ASP A 9 -0.24 -0.95 7.85
CA ASP A 9 0.55 -1.03 9.06
C ASP A 9 -0.25 -1.80 10.11
N ILE A 10 0.31 -2.89 10.61
CA ILE A 10 -0.30 -3.74 11.63
C ILE A 10 0.43 -3.48 12.94
N GLU A 11 -0.34 -3.26 14.00
CA GLU A 11 0.24 -3.08 15.32
C GLU A 11 0.79 -4.41 15.86
N THR A 12 1.88 -4.33 16.60
CA THR A 12 2.45 -5.49 17.27
C THR A 12 1.49 -6.00 18.34
N ALA A 13 1.14 -7.29 18.26
CA ALA A 13 0.33 -8.01 19.22
C ALA A 13 0.95 -9.40 19.49
N PRO A 14 0.62 -10.06 20.62
CA PRO A 14 1.04 -11.44 20.86
C PRO A 14 0.53 -12.38 19.75
N GLY A 15 1.36 -13.34 19.33
CA GLY A 15 0.95 -14.39 18.38
C GLY A 15 1.14 -14.09 16.89
N ASP A 16 2.17 -13.31 16.54
CA ASP A 16 2.58 -13.00 15.15
C ASP A 16 1.45 -12.51 14.23
N PRO A 17 0.84 -11.34 14.53
CA PRO A 17 -0.30 -10.81 13.79
C PRO A 17 -0.02 -10.59 12.31
N HIS A 18 1.21 -10.22 11.96
CA HIS A 18 1.61 -10.05 10.57
C HIS A 18 1.51 -11.34 9.78
N GLN A 19 1.98 -12.46 10.35
CA GLN A 19 1.94 -13.74 9.64
C GLN A 19 0.51 -14.24 9.49
N ARG A 20 -0.32 -14.12 10.53
CA ARG A 20 -1.73 -14.51 10.47
C ARG A 20 -2.52 -13.68 9.48
N PHE A 21 -2.29 -12.38 9.46
CA PHE A 21 -2.87 -11.49 8.47
C PHE A 21 -2.42 -11.87 7.06
N LEU A 22 -1.14 -12.14 6.85
CA LEU A 22 -0.61 -12.50 5.54
C LEU A 22 -1.24 -13.81 5.03
N GLU A 23 -1.30 -14.85 5.86
CA GLU A 23 -1.95 -16.13 5.54
C GLU A 23 -3.41 -15.93 5.10
N ALA A 24 -4.18 -15.14 5.87
CA ALA A 24 -5.57 -14.82 5.56
C ALA A 24 -5.69 -13.98 4.28
N ALA A 25 -4.82 -12.99 4.07
CA ALA A 25 -4.85 -12.13 2.90
C ALA A 25 -4.58 -12.92 1.61
N LEU A 26 -3.63 -13.86 1.64
CA LEU A 26 -3.37 -14.76 0.51
C LEU A 26 -4.60 -15.62 0.17
N ALA A 27 -5.33 -16.11 1.17
CA ALA A 27 -6.59 -16.83 0.96
C ALA A 27 -7.69 -15.96 0.34
N GLN A 28 -7.65 -14.64 0.57
CA GLN A 28 -8.58 -13.66 0.01
C GLN A 28 -8.14 -13.08 -1.36
N GLY A 29 -7.17 -13.70 -2.01
CA GLY A 29 -6.73 -13.32 -3.37
C GLY A 29 -5.75 -12.14 -3.42
N TRP A 30 -5.15 -11.79 -2.28
CA TRP A 30 -3.95 -10.95 -2.26
C TRP A 30 -2.69 -11.77 -2.50
N PHE A 31 -1.60 -11.09 -2.84
CA PHE A 31 -0.28 -11.66 -3.09
C PHE A 31 0.79 -10.74 -2.50
N ASP A 32 1.85 -11.33 -1.97
CA ASP A 32 3.00 -10.63 -1.39
C ASP A 32 4.23 -10.62 -2.32
N SER A 33 4.01 -10.91 -3.60
CA SER A 33 5.06 -10.97 -4.59
C SER A 33 4.56 -10.50 -5.95
N ILE A 34 5.49 -10.04 -6.78
CA ILE A 34 5.23 -9.66 -8.17
C ILE A 34 6.24 -10.34 -9.08
N THR A 35 5.82 -10.66 -10.31
CA THR A 35 6.75 -11.10 -11.35
C THR A 35 7.17 -9.92 -12.20
N VAL A 36 8.47 -9.64 -12.24
CA VAL A 36 9.11 -8.59 -13.04
C VAL A 36 10.13 -9.24 -13.96
N ALA A 37 9.97 -9.08 -15.27
CA ALA A 37 10.89 -9.64 -16.28
C ALA A 37 11.18 -11.15 -16.11
N GLY A 38 10.20 -11.92 -15.64
CA GLY A 38 10.34 -13.37 -15.41
C GLY A 38 10.95 -13.76 -14.07
N GLN A 39 11.30 -12.78 -13.22
CA GLN A 39 11.75 -13.02 -11.84
C GLN A 39 10.65 -12.66 -10.85
N THR A 40 10.43 -13.52 -9.86
CA THR A 40 9.48 -13.25 -8.76
C THR A 40 10.21 -12.52 -7.65
N GLU A 41 9.76 -11.30 -7.35
CA GLU A 41 10.26 -10.47 -6.27
C GLU A 41 9.24 -10.41 -5.14
N LYS A 42 9.72 -10.59 -3.90
CA LYS A 42 8.90 -10.37 -2.70
C LYS A 42 8.69 -8.88 -2.48
N LEU A 43 7.46 -8.52 -2.17
CA LEU A 43 7.10 -7.18 -1.76
C LEU A 43 7.53 -6.93 -0.31
N PRO A 44 7.64 -5.65 0.12
CA PRO A 44 7.74 -5.33 1.53
C PRO A 44 6.60 -5.98 2.33
N SER A 45 6.87 -6.38 3.58
CA SER A 45 5.90 -7.09 4.45
C SER A 45 4.62 -6.30 4.77
N SER A 46 4.61 -5.01 4.46
CA SER A 46 3.49 -4.07 4.59
C SER A 46 2.76 -3.81 3.27
N THR A 47 3.07 -4.56 2.20
CA THR A 47 2.54 -4.33 0.86
C THR A 47 2.00 -5.61 0.23
N LEU A 48 0.78 -5.53 -0.29
CA LEU A 48 0.13 -6.60 -1.04
C LEU A 48 -0.34 -6.10 -2.39
N VAL A 49 -0.43 -7.01 -3.35
CA VAL A 49 -1.07 -6.78 -4.65
C VAL A 49 -2.19 -7.77 -4.86
N GLY A 50 -3.21 -7.42 -5.63
CA GLY A 50 -4.32 -8.34 -5.90
C GLY A 50 -5.13 -7.95 -7.12
N GLU A 51 -5.96 -8.87 -7.59
CA GLU A 51 -6.84 -8.67 -8.74
C GLU A 51 -8.30 -8.74 -8.33
N PHE A 52 -9.00 -7.61 -8.42
CA PHE A 52 -10.38 -7.51 -7.97
C PHE A 52 -11.25 -6.83 -9.02
N LYS A 53 -12.57 -7.00 -8.91
CA LYS A 53 -13.53 -6.41 -9.85
C LYS A 53 -13.51 -4.87 -9.79
N ASN A 54 -13.46 -4.31 -8.59
CA ASN A 54 -13.43 -2.87 -8.31
C ASN A 54 -12.81 -2.61 -6.92
N LEU A 55 -12.74 -1.33 -6.53
CA LEU A 55 -12.14 -0.92 -5.26
C LEU A 55 -12.88 -1.51 -4.06
N ASP A 56 -14.22 -1.56 -4.11
CA ASP A 56 -15.04 -2.09 -3.01
C ASP A 56 -14.73 -3.57 -2.76
N HIS A 57 -14.55 -4.38 -3.83
CA HIS A 57 -14.18 -5.79 -3.68
C HIS A 57 -12.78 -5.95 -3.08
N ALA A 58 -11.82 -5.08 -3.44
CA ALA A 58 -10.50 -5.10 -2.84
C ALA A 58 -10.57 -4.72 -1.35
N GLN A 59 -11.36 -3.69 -0.99
CA GLN A 59 -11.56 -3.30 0.40
C GLN A 59 -12.24 -4.38 1.23
N ALA A 60 -13.24 -5.07 0.66
CA ALA A 60 -13.92 -6.19 1.28
C ALA A 60 -12.93 -7.34 1.54
N ALA A 61 -12.20 -7.80 0.53
CA ALA A 61 -11.21 -8.86 0.66
C ALA A 61 -10.13 -8.55 1.70
N PHE A 62 -9.65 -7.31 1.77
CA PHE A 62 -8.73 -6.88 2.82
C PHE A 62 -9.37 -6.94 4.21
N SER A 63 -10.61 -6.47 4.34
CA SER A 63 -11.31 -6.44 5.64
C SER A 63 -11.64 -7.85 6.13
N GLU A 64 -12.07 -8.73 5.23
CA GLU A 64 -12.28 -10.16 5.52
C GLU A 64 -10.99 -10.84 5.97
N ALA A 65 -9.83 -10.49 5.39
CA ALA A 65 -8.54 -11.01 5.84
C ALA A 65 -8.19 -10.56 7.28
N VAL A 66 -8.50 -9.31 7.66
CA VAL A 66 -8.30 -8.81 9.04
C VAL A 66 -9.21 -9.54 10.02
N GLU A 67 -10.48 -9.72 9.66
CA GLU A 67 -11.47 -10.42 10.49
C GLU A 67 -11.10 -11.89 10.67
N GLU A 68 -10.71 -12.58 9.59
CA GLU A 68 -10.24 -13.95 9.63
C GLU A 68 -9.01 -14.11 10.54
N ALA A 69 -7.99 -13.28 10.32
CA ALA A 69 -6.77 -13.34 11.11
C ALA A 69 -7.04 -13.06 12.60
N SER A 70 -7.91 -12.09 12.90
CA SER A 70 -8.32 -11.80 14.28
C SER A 70 -9.07 -12.96 14.92
N ARG A 71 -9.93 -13.66 14.17
CA ARG A 71 -10.63 -14.85 14.66
C ARG A 71 -9.65 -15.99 14.99
N LEU A 72 -8.63 -16.18 14.16
CA LEU A 72 -7.59 -17.19 14.37
C LEU A 72 -6.66 -16.87 15.56
N MET A 73 -6.58 -15.60 15.96
CA MET A 73 -5.70 -15.13 17.04
C MET A 73 -6.39 -14.99 18.40
N SER A 74 -7.68 -15.29 18.50
CA SER A 74 -8.46 -15.11 19.73
C SER A 74 -7.76 -15.72 20.97
N PRO A 75 -7.66 -14.99 22.10
CA PRO A 75 -8.32 -13.71 22.38
C PRO A 75 -7.60 -12.46 21.86
N ALA A 76 -6.39 -12.59 21.29
CA ALA A 76 -5.70 -11.48 20.64
C ALA A 76 -6.38 -11.12 19.30
N GLN A 77 -6.18 -9.89 18.83
CA GLN A 77 -6.76 -9.39 17.59
C GLN A 77 -5.70 -8.74 16.71
N VAL A 78 -5.93 -8.73 15.40
CA VAL A 78 -5.09 -7.96 14.46
C VAL A 78 -5.63 -6.53 14.42
N THR A 79 -4.81 -5.57 14.87
CA THR A 79 -5.12 -4.15 14.73
C THR A 79 -4.36 -3.57 13.55
N VAL A 80 -5.08 -2.90 12.64
CA VAL A 80 -4.50 -2.20 11.49
C VAL A 80 -4.47 -0.70 11.79
N ALA A 81 -3.29 -0.16 12.07
CA ALA A 81 -3.09 1.26 12.39
C ALA A 81 -3.37 2.17 11.19
N SER A 82 -2.97 1.73 9.98
CA SER A 82 -3.26 2.46 8.74
C SER A 82 -3.39 1.51 7.56
N ARG A 83 -4.22 1.89 6.58
CA ARG A 83 -4.37 1.15 5.31
C ARG A 83 -4.67 2.08 4.13
N TYR A 84 -4.04 1.79 3.00
CA TYR A 84 -4.29 2.45 1.72
C TYR A 84 -4.44 1.40 0.63
N ILE A 85 -5.58 1.38 -0.04
CA ILE A 85 -5.86 0.48 -1.17
C ILE A 85 -6.12 1.33 -2.40
N VAL A 86 -5.30 1.14 -3.42
CA VAL A 86 -5.36 1.93 -4.65
C VAL A 86 -5.39 1.03 -5.87
N GLN A 87 -6.20 1.43 -6.87
CA GLN A 87 -6.19 0.76 -8.16
C GLN A 87 -4.87 1.07 -8.88
N ARG A 88 -4.11 0.02 -9.23
CA ARG A 88 -2.99 0.13 -10.16
C ARG A 88 -3.55 0.30 -11.57
N VAL A 89 -3.21 1.42 -12.19
CA VAL A 89 -3.56 1.70 -13.58
C VAL A 89 -2.52 1.03 -14.48
N PRO A 90 -2.90 0.13 -15.41
CA PRO A 90 -1.95 -0.46 -16.34
C PRO A 90 -1.45 0.63 -17.32
N MET A 91 -0.13 0.66 -17.56
CA MET A 91 0.64 1.66 -18.33
C MET A 91 1.00 2.93 -17.52
N GLY A 92 2.25 3.35 -17.40
CA GLY A 92 3.34 3.30 -18.37
C GLY A 92 3.67 4.75 -18.71
N ARG A 93 4.66 5.33 -17.99
CA ARG A 93 4.93 6.78 -17.84
C ARG A 93 3.90 7.50 -16.96
N LEU A 94 4.39 8.37 -16.07
CA LEU A 94 3.54 9.38 -15.44
C LEU A 94 2.65 9.97 -16.53
N ASN A 95 1.33 9.90 -16.32
CA ASN A 95 0.37 10.65 -17.12
C ASN A 95 0.94 12.07 -17.32
N ILE A 96 1.09 12.53 -18.57
CA ILE A 96 1.82 13.76 -18.90
C ILE A 96 1.32 14.96 -18.05
N PHE A 97 0.03 14.95 -17.71
CA PHE A 97 -0.58 15.91 -16.79
C PHE A 97 -0.07 15.82 -15.34
N ARG A 98 0.16 14.61 -14.81
CA ARG A 98 0.79 14.41 -13.49
C ARG A 98 2.28 14.74 -13.52
N ARG A 99 3.01 14.46 -14.60
CA ARG A 99 4.42 14.87 -14.71
C ARG A 99 4.55 16.39 -14.66
N LYS A 100 3.75 17.12 -15.45
CA LYS A 100 3.72 18.59 -15.41
C LYS A 100 3.35 19.14 -14.03
N TRP A 101 2.39 18.51 -13.34
CA TRP A 101 2.02 18.90 -11.98
C TRP A 101 3.16 18.66 -10.98
N VAL A 102 3.84 17.51 -11.06
CA VAL A 102 4.98 17.19 -10.18
C VAL A 102 6.16 18.13 -10.45
N GLU A 103 6.52 18.37 -11.71
CA GLU A 103 7.59 19.31 -12.10
C GLU A 103 7.28 20.74 -11.61
N ALA A 104 6.05 21.23 -11.80
CA ALA A 104 5.65 22.55 -11.35
C ALA A 104 5.70 22.69 -9.81
N ASN A 105 5.30 21.64 -9.07
CA ASN A 105 5.30 21.68 -7.61
C ASN A 105 6.69 21.48 -7.00
N ILE A 106 7.56 20.66 -7.61
CA ILE A 106 8.96 20.53 -7.17
C ILE A 106 9.68 21.87 -7.35
N GLY A 107 9.50 22.55 -8.49
CA GLY A 107 10.08 23.88 -8.70
C GLY A 107 9.59 24.90 -7.67
N ARG A 108 8.30 24.88 -7.34
CA ARG A 108 7.71 25.75 -6.31
C ARG A 108 8.27 25.46 -4.91
N LEU A 109 8.39 24.19 -4.53
CA LEU A 109 8.94 23.77 -3.24
C LEU A 109 10.42 24.16 -3.10
N GLN A 110 11.21 23.96 -4.15
CA GLN A 110 12.62 24.37 -4.16
C GLN A 110 12.79 25.88 -4.05
N ALA A 111 11.95 26.67 -4.73
CA ALA A 111 11.96 28.12 -4.61
C ALA A 111 11.59 28.59 -3.19
N MET A 112 10.58 27.95 -2.58
CA MET A 112 10.19 28.22 -1.19
C MET A 112 11.29 27.87 -0.18
N LEU A 113 12.01 26.77 -0.40
CA LEU A 113 13.15 26.38 0.44
C LEU A 113 14.29 27.40 0.33
N LYS A 114 14.66 27.82 -0.89
CA LYS A 114 15.69 28.85 -1.10
C LYS A 114 15.34 30.20 -0.48
N MET A 115 14.08 30.64 -0.58
CA MET A 115 13.63 31.87 0.08
C MET A 115 13.70 31.78 1.61
N LYS A 116 13.43 30.60 2.18
CA LYS A 116 13.49 30.38 3.63
C LYS A 116 14.94 30.39 4.15
N GLU A 117 15.89 29.89 3.35
CA GLU A 117 17.31 29.95 3.66
C GLU A 117 17.85 31.38 3.58
N SER A 118 17.49 32.14 2.54
CA SER A 118 17.91 33.55 2.40
C SER A 118 17.41 34.46 3.53
N LYS A 119 16.25 34.15 4.15
CA LYS A 119 15.70 34.90 5.30
C LYS A 119 16.32 34.52 6.65
N ARG A 120 17.12 33.46 6.72
CA ARG A 120 17.82 33.04 7.95
C ARG A 120 19.26 33.53 8.02
N SER A 121 19.80 34.04 6.92
CA SER A 121 21.21 34.42 6.75
C SER A 121 21.44 35.94 6.71
N GLY A 122 20.41 36.75 6.97
CA GLY A 122 20.49 38.22 7.07
C GLY A 122 19.70 38.70 8.29
#